data_AF-A0A9W6GNI1-F1
#
_entry.id   AF-A0A9W6GNI1-F1
#
_cell.length_a   1.000
_cell.length_b   1.000
_cell.length_c   1.000
_cell.angle_alpha   90.00
_cell.angle_beta   90.00
_cell.angle_gamma   90.00
#
_symmetry.space_group_name_H-M   'P 1'
#
loop_
_entity.id
_entity.type
_entity.pdbx_description
1 polymer ?
#
loop_
_entity_poly.entity_id
_entity_poly.type
_entity_poly.pdbx_seq_one_letter_code
_entity_poly.pdbx_strand_id
1 'polypeptide(L)'
;MRLEVATYRFGEYDFLEELVERNSSIYVWIYLKGKPLLNREGKHLKRAFDQKEHSLHIRNFCRKFAEDEEYRKKFISEYEWDPFEEKNDKV
;
A
#
# COMPACT_ATOMS: atom_id res chain seq x y z
N MET A 1 5.71 -15.39 -8.11
CA MET A 1 5.78 -14.68 -9.41
C MET A 1 5.12 -13.31 -9.22
N ARG A 2 5.46 -12.25 -9.96
CA ARG A 2 4.70 -10.98 -9.90
C ARG A 2 3.56 -11.07 -10.90
N LEU A 3 2.33 -11.09 -10.41
CA LEU A 3 1.14 -11.01 -11.23
C LEU A 3 0.52 -9.64 -10.97
N GLU A 4 0.60 -8.75 -11.97
CA GLU A 4 -0.14 -7.49 -11.94
C GLU A 4 -1.62 -7.83 -12.10
N VAL A 5 -2.43 -7.49 -11.10
CA VAL A 5 -3.83 -7.94 -11.01
C VAL A 5 -4.80 -6.85 -11.45
N ALA A 6 -4.56 -5.61 -11.04
CA ALA A 6 -5.42 -4.49 -11.35
C ALA A 6 -4.68 -3.15 -11.24
N THR A 7 -5.20 -2.13 -11.94
CA THR A 7 -4.77 -0.75 -11.77
C THR A 7 -5.97 0.15 -11.50
N TYR A 8 -5.92 0.94 -10.45
CA TYR A 8 -6.94 1.95 -10.12
C TYR A 8 -6.38 3.34 -10.37
N ARG A 9 -7.20 4.25 -10.90
CA ARG A 9 -6.81 5.63 -11.20
C ARG A 9 -7.77 6.62 -10.56
N PHE A 10 -7.23 7.57 -9.82
CA PHE A 10 -7.99 8.63 -9.17
C PHE A 10 -7.20 9.94 -9.20
N GLY A 11 -7.66 10.90 -10.00
CA GLY A 11 -6.96 12.17 -10.19
C GLY A 11 -5.55 11.96 -10.76
N GLU A 12 -4.55 12.47 -10.05
CA GLU A 12 -3.13 12.32 -10.42
C GLU A 12 -2.47 11.05 -9.86
N TYR A 13 -3.22 10.22 -9.14
CA TYR A 13 -2.72 9.00 -8.51
C TYR A 13 -3.09 7.75 -9.31
N ASP A 14 -2.10 6.87 -9.47
CA ASP A 14 -2.28 5.51 -9.95
C ASP A 14 -1.96 4.52 -8.83
N PHE A 15 -2.73 3.44 -8.75
CA PHE A 15 -2.58 2.39 -7.74
C PHE A 15 -2.45 1.05 -8.45
N LEU A 16 -1.35 0.33 -8.20
CA LEU A 16 -1.08 -0.96 -8.82
C LEU A 16 -1.26 -2.09 -7.79
N GLU A 17 -2.15 -3.01 -8.10
CA GLU A 17 -2.40 -4.21 -7.30
C GLU A 17 -1.46 -5.34 -7.72
N GLU A 18 -0.68 -5.85 -6.75
CA GLU A 18 0.23 -6.98 -6.89
C GLU A 18 -0.19 -8.10 -5.92
N LEU A 19 -0.47 -9.28 -6.46
CA LEU A 19 -0.69 -10.47 -5.64
C LEU A 19 0.66 -11.14 -5.32
N VAL A 20 0.94 -11.31 -4.03
CA VAL A 20 2.13 -12.04 -3.56
C VAL A 20 1.70 -13.42 -3.10
N GLU A 21 1.87 -14.39 -4.00
CA GLU A 21 1.46 -15.79 -3.83
C GLU A 21 2.03 -16.45 -2.56
N ARG A 22 3.25 -16.08 -2.14
CA ARG A 22 3.90 -16.69 -0.97
C ARG A 22 3.20 -16.41 0.35
N ASN A 23 2.53 -15.26 0.47
CA ASN A 23 1.93 -14.79 1.72
C ASN A 23 0.43 -14.55 1.61
N SER A 24 -0.21 -14.92 0.47
CA SER A 24 -1.63 -14.64 0.22
C SER A 24 -1.99 -13.19 0.54
N SER A 25 -1.09 -12.27 0.17
CA SER A 25 -1.21 -10.84 0.48
C SER A 25 -1.31 -10.07 -0.82
N ILE A 26 -2.16 -9.06 -0.83
CA ILE A 26 -2.30 -8.13 -1.94
C ILE A 26 -1.57 -6.84 -1.55
N TYR A 27 -0.61 -6.41 -2.37
CA TYR A 27 0.04 -5.11 -2.21
C TYR A 27 -0.54 -4.12 -3.20
N VAL A 28 -0.85 -2.93 -2.73
CA VAL A 28 -1.30 -1.80 -3.56
C VAL A 28 -0.19 -0.76 -3.55
N TRP A 29 0.57 -0.69 -4.63
CA TRP A 29 1.64 0.28 -4.83
C TRP A 29 1.09 1.62 -5.29
N ILE A 30 1.66 2.70 -4.79
CA ILE A 30 1.12 4.05 -5.01
C ILE A 30 2.04 4.85 -5.92
N TYR A 31 1.47 5.45 -6.95
CA TYR A 31 2.17 6.29 -7.91
C TYR A 31 1.49 7.66 -7.99
N LEU A 32 2.27 8.70 -8.21
CA LEU A 32 1.82 10.07 -8.42
C LEU A 32 2.38 10.55 -9.77
N LYS A 33 1.50 10.89 -10.71
CA LYS A 33 1.85 11.33 -12.07
C LYS A 33 2.78 10.33 -12.77
N GLY A 34 2.49 9.03 -12.63
CA GLY A 34 3.29 7.94 -13.19
C GLY A 34 4.64 7.68 -12.50
N LYS A 35 4.97 8.36 -11.41
CA LYS A 35 6.20 8.13 -10.62
C LYS A 35 5.89 7.42 -9.30
N PRO A 36 6.72 6.46 -8.85
CA PRO A 36 6.50 5.79 -7.57
C PRO A 36 6.54 6.82 -6.44
N LEU A 37 5.52 6.80 -5.58
CA LEU A 37 5.48 7.67 -4.41
C LEU A 37 6.37 7.08 -3.32
N LEU A 38 7.37 7.82 -2.86
CA LEU A 38 8.33 7.30 -1.88
C LEU A 38 8.01 7.79 -0.47
N ASN A 39 8.27 6.95 0.53
CA ASN A 39 8.27 7.35 1.93
C ASN A 39 9.55 8.15 2.27
N ARG A 40 9.69 8.60 3.52
CA ARG A 40 10.86 9.37 3.99
C ARG A 40 12.20 8.63 3.85
N GLU A 41 12.18 7.30 3.85
CA GLU A 41 13.36 6.45 3.67
C GLU A 41 13.70 6.18 2.20
N GLY A 42 12.92 6.74 1.26
CA GLY A 42 13.08 6.47 -0.17
C GLY A 42 12.50 5.12 -0.62
N LYS A 43 11.76 4.41 0.23
CA LYS A 43 11.05 3.17 -0.14
C LYS A 43 9.74 3.51 -0.83
N HIS A 44 9.40 2.74 -1.86
CA HIS A 44 8.13 2.90 -2.56
C HIS A 44 6.94 2.56 -1.65
N LEU A 45 6.04 3.51 -1.49
CA LEU A 45 4.86 3.45 -0.65
C LEU A 45 3.86 2.41 -1.21
N LYS A 46 3.41 1.51 -0.34
CA LYS A 46 2.48 0.44 -0.68
C LYS A 46 1.58 0.06 0.47
N ARG A 47 0.34 -0.34 0.22
CA ARG A 47 -0.56 -0.90 1.24
C ARG A 47 -0.70 -2.40 1.12
N ALA A 48 -0.54 -3.12 2.23
CA ALA A 48 -0.86 -4.54 2.30
C ALA A 48 -2.34 -4.73 2.64
N PHE A 49 -2.96 -5.67 1.96
CA PHE A 49 -4.30 -6.17 2.20
C PHE A 49 -4.22 -7.70 2.31
N ASP A 50 -5.08 -8.29 3.15
CA ASP A 50 -5.28 -9.74 3.14
C ASP A 50 -5.96 -10.13 1.82
N GLN A 51 -5.62 -11.26 1.22
CA GLN A 51 -6.28 -11.75 -0.01
C GLN A 51 -7.80 -11.96 0.16
N LYS A 52 -8.28 -12.14 1.39
CA LYS A 52 -9.71 -12.21 1.71
C LYS A 52 -10.41 -10.86 1.65
N GLU A 53 -9.68 -9.75 1.64
CA GLU A 53 -10.28 -8.43 1.50
C GLU A 53 -10.88 -8.27 0.10
N HIS A 54 -12.11 -7.78 0.05
CA HIS A 54 -12.81 -7.58 -1.21
C HIS A 54 -12.17 -6.46 -2.02
N SER A 55 -12.20 -6.58 -3.36
CA SER A 55 -11.77 -5.54 -4.30
C SER A 55 -12.42 -4.17 -4.04
N LEU A 56 -13.63 -4.15 -3.45
CA LEU A 56 -14.29 -2.93 -3.01
C LEU A 56 -13.53 -2.21 -1.90
N HIS A 57 -12.94 -2.92 -0.94
CA HIS A 57 -12.13 -2.33 0.14
C HIS A 57 -10.85 -1.71 -0.42
N ILE A 58 -10.17 -2.42 -1.32
CA ILE A 58 -8.98 -1.93 -2.03
C ILE A 58 -9.32 -0.65 -2.81
N ARG A 59 -10.41 -0.67 -3.58
CA ARG A 59 -10.87 0.50 -4.34
C ARG A 59 -11.25 1.68 -3.43
N ASN A 60 -11.92 1.42 -2.31
CA ASN A 60 -12.28 2.44 -1.33
C ASN A 60 -11.04 3.08 -0.71
N PHE A 61 -10.02 2.29 -0.39
CA PHE A 61 -8.73 2.80 0.03
C PHE A 61 -8.11 3.72 -1.03
N CYS A 62 -8.01 3.25 -2.29
CA CYS A 62 -7.41 4.02 -3.37
C CYS A 62 -8.10 5.37 -3.55
N ARG A 63 -9.44 5.36 -3.57
CA ARG A 63 -10.26 6.56 -3.66
C ARG A 63 -10.00 7.51 -2.49
N LYS A 64 -10.09 6.99 -1.26
CA LYS A 64 -9.87 7.80 -0.05
C LYS A 64 -8.47 8.40 -0.03
N PHE A 65 -7.44 7.64 -0.39
CA PHE A 65 -6.07 8.14 -0.46
C PHE A 65 -5.89 9.29 -1.46
N ALA A 66 -6.54 9.20 -2.62
CA ALA A 66 -6.46 10.25 -3.64
C ALA A 66 -7.23 11.52 -3.25
N GLU A 67 -8.42 11.35 -2.67
CA GLU A 67 -9.37 12.45 -2.41
C GLU A 67 -9.17 13.15 -1.06
N ASP A 68 -8.76 12.41 -0.02
CA ASP A 68 -8.67 12.91 1.36
C ASP A 68 -7.20 13.25 1.71
N GLU A 69 -6.90 14.54 1.76
CA GLU A 69 -5.55 15.04 2.05
C GLU A 69 -5.08 14.72 3.47
N GLU A 70 -5.97 14.80 4.48
CA GLU A 70 -5.62 14.49 5.86
C GLU A 70 -5.30 13.01 6.02
N TYR A 71 -6.16 12.15 5.47
CA TYR A 71 -5.93 10.71 5.43
C TYR A 71 -4.62 10.37 4.72
N ARG A 72 -4.35 10.99 3.56
CA ARG A 72 -3.11 10.77 2.81
C ARG A 72 -1.88 11.20 3.61
N LYS A 73 -1.90 12.38 4.22
CA LYS A 73 -0.80 12.87 5.06
C LYS A 73 -0.55 11.92 6.22
N LYS A 74 -1.62 11.52 6.92
CA LYS A 74 -1.57 10.58 8.02
C LYS A 74 -1.00 9.23 7.58
N PHE A 75 -1.45 8.69 6.45
CA PHE A 75 -0.93 7.45 5.90
C PHE A 75 0.56 7.54 5.54
N ILE A 76 0.98 8.62 4.86
CA ILE A 76 2.39 8.82 4.51
C ILE A 76 3.26 8.96 5.77
N SER A 77 2.74 9.58 6.84
CA SER A 77 3.45 9.68 8.13
C SER A 77 3.39 8.39 8.96
N GLU A 78 2.32 7.60 8.87
CA GLU A 78 2.13 6.36 9.65
C GLU A 78 2.82 5.15 9.01
N TYR A 79 3.33 5.27 7.78
CA TYR A 79 4.19 4.25 7.16
C TYR A 79 5.58 4.12 7.81
N GLU A 80 5.70 4.61 9.05
CA GLU A 80 6.75 4.37 10.05
C GLU A 80 6.37 3.20 11.00
N TRP A 81 5.67 2.15 10.56
CA TRP A 81 5.33 1.00 11.42
C TRP A 81 6.01 -0.31 11.03
N ASP A 82 6.97 -0.72 11.85
CA ASP A 82 7.58 -2.04 11.95
C ASP A 82 6.65 -2.96 12.78
N PRO A 83 6.12 -4.07 12.22
CA PRO A 83 5.31 -5.01 12.99
C PRO A 83 6.11 -5.97 13.89
N PHE A 84 7.44 -5.86 13.98
CA PHE A 84 8.30 -6.81 14.70
C PHE A 84 9.33 -6.14 15.63
N GLU A 85 8.86 -5.40 16.64
CA GLU A 85 9.42 -5.61 17.98
C GLU A 85 8.51 -6.57 18.75
N GLU A 86 8.90 -7.85 18.79
CA GLU A 86 9.29 -8.55 20.02
C GLU A 86 9.33 -10.06 19.80
N LYS A 87 10.55 -10.63 19.86
CA LYS A 87 10.82 -11.64 20.89
C LYS A 87 12.20 -11.40 21.48
N ASN A 88 12.20 -10.96 22.73
CA ASN A 88 13.17 -11.41 23.71
C ASN A 88 13.43 -12.92 23.53
N ASP A 89 14.64 -13.32 23.19
CA ASP A 89 15.19 -14.57 23.69
C ASP A 89 16.67 -14.35 24.02
N LYS A 90 16.97 -14.49 25.31
CA LYS A 90 18.31 -14.52 25.87
C LYS A 90 19.07 -15.69 25.27
N VAL A 91 20.29 -15.47 24.78
CA VAL A 91 21.50 -16.28 25.09
C VAL A 91 22.72 -15.39 24.99
#